data_AF-A0A9W5LI47-F1
#
_entry.id   AF-A0A9W5LI47-F1
#
_cell.length_a   1.000
_cell.length_b   1.000
_cell.length_c   1.000
_cell.angle_alpha   90.00
_cell.angle_beta   90.00
_cell.angle_gamma   90.00
#
_symmetry.space_group_name_H-M   'P 1'
#
loop_
_entity.id
_entity.type
_entity.pdbx_description
1 polymer ?
#
loop_
_entity_poly.entity_id
_entity_poly.type
_entity_poly.pdbx_seq_one_letter_code
_entity_poly.pdbx_strand_id
1 'polypeptide(L)' 'MNSKIEEMRITLIETAQKYGMNSKETIQCSQKLDSLLNSRIKEEMIFGGYPENSRM' A
#
# COMPACT_ATOMS: atom_id res chain seq x y z
N MET A 1 -0.12 -13.97 3.10
CA MET A 1 -0.43 -13.03 2.00
C MET A 1 -1.62 -12.18 2.44
N ASN A 2 -1.52 -10.85 2.45
CA ASN A 2 -2.64 -10.01 2.85
C ASN A 2 -3.62 -9.87 1.68
N SER A 3 -4.64 -10.73 1.61
CA SER A 3 -5.55 -10.83 0.45
C SER A 3 -6.09 -9.46 0.02
N LYS A 4 -6.49 -8.64 0.99
CA LYS A 4 -7.04 -7.31 0.74
C LYS A 4 -6.05 -6.30 0.12
N ILE A 5 -4.76 -6.40 0.44
CA ILE A 5 -3.74 -5.52 -0.17
C ILE A 5 -3.52 -5.97 -1.61
N GLU A 6 -3.45 -7.27 -1.86
CA GLU A 6 -3.22 -7.79 -3.22
C GLU A 6 -4.43 -7.49 -4.14
N GLU A 7 -5.65 -7.65 -3.64
CA GLU A 7 -6.88 -7.27 -4.36
C GLU A 7 -6.87 -5.77 -4.72
N MET A 8 -6.44 -4.91 -3.79
CA MET A 8 -6.35 -3.47 -4.03
C MET A 8 -5.21 -3.11 -5.00
N ARG A 9 -4.11 -3.87 -5.01
CA ARG A 9 -3.02 -3.73 -6.00
C ARG A 9 -3.51 -4.04 -7.40
N ILE A 10 -4.23 -5.14 -7.57
CA ILE A 10 -4.82 -5.53 -8.87
C ILE A 10 -5.80 -4.44 -9.33
N THR A 11 -6.70 -4.01 -8.44
CA THR A 11 -7.67 -2.93 -8.73
C THR A 11 -6.98 -1.65 -9.19
N LEU A 12 -5.85 -1.26 -8.55
CA LEU A 12 -5.10 -0.08 -8.94
C LEU A 12 -4.51 -0.21 -10.35
N ILE A 13 -3.94 -1.37 -10.68
CA ILE A 13 -3.38 -1.64 -12.00
C ILE A 13 -4.47 -1.56 -13.08
N GLU A 14 -5.61 -2.22 -12.85
CA GLU A 14 -6.75 -2.21 -13.76
C GLU A 14 -7.32 -0.78 -13.95
N THR A 15 -7.42 -0.02 -12.86
CA THR A 15 -7.90 1.37 -12.89
C THR A 15 -6.93 2.26 -13.66
N ALA A 16 -5.63 2.11 -13.45
CA ALA A 16 -4.59 2.84 -14.18
C ALA A 16 -4.58 2.50 -15.67
N GLN A 17 -4.80 1.24 -16.02
CA GLN A 17 -4.92 0.81 -17.42
C GLN A 17 -6.19 1.38 -18.08
N LYS A 18 -7.30 1.47 -17.33
CA LYS A 18 -8.58 1.93 -17.86
C LYS A 18 -8.69 3.45 -18.00
N TYR A 19 -8.26 4.18 -16.98
CA TYR A 19 -8.48 5.63 -16.88
C TYR A 19 -7.18 6.45 -17.00
N GLY A 20 -6.02 5.78 -16.99
CA GLY A 20 -4.70 6.42 -16.95
C GLY A 20 -4.22 6.69 -15.53
N MET A 21 -2.90 6.87 -15.38
CA MET A 21 -2.23 7.05 -14.08
C MET A 21 -2.67 8.33 -13.35
N ASN A 22 -2.98 9.39 -14.10
CA ASN A 22 -3.34 10.70 -13.54
C ASN A 22 -4.87 10.89 -13.39
N SER A 23 -5.67 9.87 -13.65
CA SER A 23 -7.11 9.95 -13.41
C SER A 23 -7.39 10.05 -11.92
N LYS A 24 -8.49 10.72 -11.57
CA LYS A 24 -8.93 10.85 -10.19
C LYS A 24 -9.17 9.48 -9.55
N GLU A 25 -9.69 8.54 -10.32
CA GLU A 25 -9.98 7.17 -9.95
C GLU A 25 -8.70 6.42 -9.57
N THR A 26 -7.66 6.50 -10.41
CA THR A 26 -6.35 5.86 -10.13
C THR A 26 -5.68 6.50 -8.93
N ILE A 27 -5.72 7.82 -8.80
CA ILE A 27 -5.14 8.54 -7.66
C ILE A 27 -5.86 8.17 -6.35
N GLN A 28 -7.19 8.09 -6.35
CA GLN A 28 -7.95 7.66 -5.18
C GLN A 28 -7.68 6.20 -4.82
N CYS A 29 -7.53 5.34 -5.82
CA CYS A 29 -7.18 3.93 -5.61
C CYS A 29 -5.77 3.81 -5.00
N SER A 30 -4.80 4.58 -5.49
CA SER A 30 -3.42 4.55 -4.99
C SER A 30 -3.33 5.04 -3.54
N GLN A 31 -4.05 6.10 -3.18
CA GLN A 31 -4.13 6.61 -1.81
C GLN A 31 -4.74 5.61 -0.83
N LYS A 32 -5.77 4.87 -1.26
CA LYS A 32 -6.39 3.81 -0.45
C LYS A 32 -5.42 2.66 -0.23
N LEU A 33 -4.71 2.24 -1.27
CA LEU A 33 -3.70 1.19 -1.17
C LEU A 33 -2.54 1.61 -0.25
N ASP A 34 -2.04 2.83 -0.40
CA ASP A 34 -0.99 3.40 0.44
C ASP A 34 -1.38 3.42 1.93
N SER A 35 -2.62 3.81 2.23
CA SER A 35 -3.13 3.80 3.60
C SER A 35 -3.15 2.39 4.22
N LEU A 36 -3.50 1.37 3.42
CA LEU A 36 -3.49 -0.02 3.85
C LEU A 36 -2.06 -0.53 4.09
N LEU A 37 -1.14 -0.21 3.18
CA LEU A 37 0.27 -0.56 3.31
C LEU A 37 0.90 0.09 4.55
N ASN A 38 0.67 1.39 4.75
CA ASN A 38 1.18 2.12 5.90
C ASN A 38 0.62 1.59 7.22
N SER A 39 -0.65 1.16 7.23
CA SER A 39 -1.24 0.52 8.42
C SER A 39 -0.58 -0.82 8.73
N ARG A 40 -0.28 -1.63 7.71
CA ARG A 40 0.46 -2.90 7.90
C ARG A 40 1.89 -2.68 8.34
N ILE A 41 2.60 -1.75 7.74
CA ILE A 41 3.97 -1.43 8.15
C ILE A 41 3.98 -0.97 9.61
N LYS A 42 3.00 -0.15 10.03
CA LYS A 42 2.85 0.23 11.45
C LYS A 42 2.53 -0.96 12.34
N GLU A 43 1.62 -1.84 11.95
CA GLU A 43 1.34 -3.08 12.69
C GLU A 43 2.61 -3.92 12.83
N GLU A 44 3.35 -4.13 11.75
CA GLU A 44 4.61 -4.89 11.75
C GLU A 44 5.70 -4.18 12.58
N MET A 45 5.76 -2.85 12.59
CA MET A 45 6.66 -2.08 13.47
C MET A 45 6.26 -2.15 14.95
N ILE A 46 4.96 -2.22 15.25
CA ILE A 46 4.45 -2.29 16.63
C ILE A 46 4.61 -3.70 17.20
N PHE A 47 4.35 -4.73 16.41
CA PHE A 47 4.41 -6.14 16.84
C PHE A 47 5.77 -6.81 16.59
N GLY A 48 6.56 -6.29 15.64
CA GLY A 48 7.92 -6.71 15.35
C GLY A 48 8.90 -5.68 15.89
N GLY A 49 9.24 -5.76 17.17
CA GLY A 49 10.35 -5.01 17.72
C GLY A 49 11.62 -5.31 16.91
N TYR A 50 12.12 -4.33 16.15
CA TYR A 50 13.41 -4.46 15.51
C TYR A 50 14.51 -4.05 16.50
N PRO A 51 15.63 -4.81 16.59
CA PRO A 51 16.83 -4.28 17.19
C PRO A 51 17.29 -3.09 16.34
N GLU A 52 17.45 -1.96 17.02
CA GLU A 52 18.19 -0.80 16.56
C GLU A 52 19.54 -1.26 16.01
N ASN A 53 19.65 -1.44 14.69
CA ASN A 53 20.93 -1.65 14.05
C ASN A 53 21.28 -0.41 13.23
N SER A 54 21.89 0.51 13.95
CA SER A 54 23.05 1.29 13.53
C SER A 54 22.92 2.08 12.24
N ARG A 55 22.35 3.28 12.36
CA ARG A 55 22.94 4.45 11.67
C ARG A 55 24.17 4.89 12.48
N MET A 56 25.32 4.27 12.22
CA MET A 56 26.63 4.92 12.36
C MET A 56 27.03 5.46 10.99
#